data_AF-A0A6B9V2L8-F1
#
_entry.id   AF-A0A6B9V2L8-F1
#
_cell.length_a   1.000
_cell.length_b   1.000
_cell.length_c   1.000
_cell.angle_alpha   90.00
_cell.angle_beta   90.00
_cell.angle_gamma   90.00
#
_symmetry.space_group_name_H-M   'P 1'
#
loop_
_entity.id
_entity.type
_entity.pdbx_description
1 polymer ?
#
loop_
_entity_poly.entity_id
_entity_poly.type
_entity_poly.pdbx_seq_one_letter_code
_entity_poly.pdbx_strand_id
1 'polypeptide(L)' 'MLSREINLKEATIYMEKEFFKGNINQYGESTKNNYKQAIQELK' A
#
# COMPACT_ATOMS: atom_id res chain seq x y z
N MET A 1 -9.41 16.91 6.37
CA MET A 1 -9.08 15.49 6.17
C MET A 1 -10.36 14.69 6.20
N LEU A 2 -10.69 14.02 5.09
CA LEU A 2 -11.84 13.13 5.01
C LEU A 2 -11.47 11.80 5.68
N SER A 3 -12.44 11.11 6.30
CA SER A 3 -12.19 9.80 6.97
C SER A 3 -11.52 8.78 6.02
N ARG A 4 -11.81 8.81 4.72
CA ARG A 4 -11.18 7.95 3.72
C ARG A 4 -9.67 8.19 3.57
N GLU A 5 -9.20 9.42 3.69
CA GLU A 5 -7.78 9.77 3.54
C GLU A 5 -6.96 9.25 4.74
N ILE A 6 -7.53 9.31 5.95
CA ILE A 6 -6.92 8.78 7.18
C ILE A 6 -6.82 7.26 7.07
N ASN A 7 -7.92 6.61 6.68
CA ASN A 7 -7.97 5.15 6.55
C ASN A 7 -7.00 4.64 5.46
N LEU A 8 -6.87 5.34 4.34
CA LEU A 8 -5.92 4.97 3.28
C LEU A 8 -4.48 5.10 3.76
N LYS A 9 -4.16 6.16 4.50
CA LYS A 9 -2.81 6.36 5.08
C LYS A 9 -2.44 5.26 6.06
N GLU A 10 -3.35 4.88 6.95
CA GLU A 10 -3.12 3.80 7.92
C GLU A 10 -2.95 2.44 7.23
N ALA A 11 -3.81 2.14 6.24
CA ALA A 11 -3.70 0.93 5.43
C ALA A 11 -2.36 0.86 4.67
N THR A 12 -1.91 1.97 4.08
CA THR A 12 -0.62 2.07 3.38
C THR A 12 0.54 1.77 4.33
N ILE A 13 0.52 2.36 5.53
CA ILE A 13 1.57 2.14 6.54
C ILE A 13 1.61 0.67 6.98
N TYR A 14 0.45 0.07 7.24
CA TYR A 14 0.36 -1.35 7.61
C TYR A 14 0.93 -2.25 6.50
N MET A 15 0.52 -2.01 5.24
CA MET A 15 0.99 -2.81 4.12
C MET A 15 2.51 -2.70 3.95
N GLU A 16 3.08 -1.50 4.03
CA GLU A 16 4.52 -1.30 3.85
C GLU A 16 5.35 -1.88 5.00
N LYS A 17 4.90 -1.72 6.24
CA LYS A 17 5.68 -2.07 7.44
C LYS A 17 5.43 -3.47 7.96
N GLU A 18 4.17 -3.90 8.02
CA GLU A 18 3.81 -5.18 8.66
C GLU A 18 3.73 -6.30 7.62
N PHE A 19 3.06 -6.06 6.49
CA PHE A 19 2.91 -7.08 5.45
C PHE A 19 4.19 -7.23 4.62
N PHE A 20 4.64 -6.15 3.97
CA PHE A 20 5.83 -6.18 3.12
C PHE A 20 7.14 -6.14 3.90
N LYS A 21 7.11 -5.79 5.20
CA LYS A 21 8.29 -5.67 6.06
C LYS A 21 9.38 -4.78 5.45
N GLY A 22 8.97 -3.70 4.77
CA GLY A 22 9.86 -2.79 4.06
C GLY A 22 10.46 -3.33 2.75
N ASN A 23 10.13 -4.56 2.35
CA ASN A 23 10.65 -5.17 1.13
C ASN A 23 9.52 -5.69 0.23
N ILE A 24 8.85 -4.79 -0.49
CA ILE A 24 7.81 -5.17 -1.46
C ILE A 24 8.37 -5.96 -2.65
N ASN A 25 9.67 -5.80 -2.97
CA ASN A 25 10.28 -6.46 -4.13
C ASN A 25 10.37 -7.98 -3.96
N GLN A 26 10.34 -8.50 -2.73
CA GLN A 26 10.37 -9.95 -2.47
C GLN A 26 9.12 -10.68 -3.00
N TYR A 27 8.02 -9.97 -3.22
CA TYR A 27 6.75 -10.54 -3.70
C TYR A 27 6.61 -10.49 -5.24
N GLY A 28 7.68 -10.11 -5.93
CA GLY A 28 7.71 -10.01 -7.38
C GLY A 28 7.07 -8.73 -7.92
N GLU A 29 7.30 -8.51 -9.21
CA GLU A 29 6.98 -7.26 -9.89
C GLU A 29 5.47 -7.04 -10.06
N SER A 30 4.72 -8.11 -10.33
CA SER A 30 3.26 -8.04 -10.45
C SER A 30 2.61 -7.54 -9.15
N THR A 31 2.98 -8.12 -8.01
CA THR A 31 2.46 -7.71 -6.68
C THR A 31 2.77 -6.25 -6.37
N LYS A 32 4.01 -5.82 -6.63
CA LYS A 32 4.45 -4.44 -6.44
C LYS A 32 3.63 -3.46 -7.30
N ASN A 33 3.43 -3.80 -8.56
CA ASN A 33 2.72 -2.93 -9.50
C ASN A 33 1.23 -2.84 -9.15
N ASN A 34 0.59 -3.98 -8.84
CA ASN A 34 -0.80 -4.02 -8.40
C ASN A 34 -1.02 -3.22 -7.12
N TYR A 35 -0.13 -3.34 -6.13
CA TYR A 35 -0.21 -2.55 -4.90
C TYR A 35 -0.13 -1.04 -5.17
N LYS A 36 0.85 -0.60 -5.97
CA LYS A 36 1.01 0.82 -6.32
C LYS A 36 -0.22 1.36 -7.06
N GLN A 37 -0.75 0.57 -7.99
CA GLN A 37 -1.95 0.95 -8.75
C GLN A 37 -3.17 1.08 -7.83
N ALA A 38 -3.38 0.13 -6.91
CA ALA A 38 -4.50 0.18 -5.97
C ALA A 38 -4.46 1.43 -5.08
N ILE A 39 -3.28 1.81 -4.56
CA ILE A 39 -3.13 3.04 -3.78
C ILE A 39 -3.43 4.28 -4.62
N GLN A 40 -3.03 4.29 -5.90
CA GLN A 40 -3.29 5.41 -6.80
C GLN A 40 -4.77 5.57 -7.15
N GLU A 41 -5.50 4.46 -7.32
CA GLU A 41 -6.95 4.48 -7.61
C GLU A 41 -7.80 4.88 -6.39
N LEU A 42 -7.30 4.64 -5.17
CA LEU A 42 -7.97 4.98 -3.92
C LEU A 42 -7.71 6.41 -3.44
N LYS A 43 -6.77 7.11 -4.05
CA LYS A 43 -6.34 8.46 -3.70
C LYS A 43 -7.18 9.53 -4.40
#